data_AF-W6KW72-F1
#
_entry.id   AF-W6KW72-F1
#
_cell.length_a   1.000
_cell.length_b   1.000
_cell.length_c   1.000
_cell.angle_alpha   90.00
_cell.angle_beta   90.00
_cell.angle_gamma   90.00
#
_symmetry.space_group_name_H-M   'P 1'
#
loop_
_entity.id
_entity.type
_entity.pdbx_description
1 polymer ?
#
loop_
_entity_poly.entity_id
_entity_poly.type
_entity_poly.pdbx_seq_one_letter_code
_entity_poly.pdbx_strand_id
1 'polypeptide(L)'
;MTTDYKKTLTSSISPKETEHLIERLYTQSIERKKAILEESERRYYPIVEPQKISAEKLQKSIERQVDHEMALRQARAQQADASLYGSHRGATATRTLTTDDIASSVSRLYDQSLEKRNANMAESQSRYMFHPPESKKISKKEIDNHINVLSKPRKTEYTIDEINRIYGLM
;
A
#
# COMPACT_ATOMS: atom_id res chain seq x y z
N MET A 1 -6.03 -47.46 -59.39
CA MET A 1 -6.62 -46.12 -59.18
C MET A 1 -5.57 -45.26 -58.51
N THR A 2 -4.69 -44.63 -59.30
CA THR A 2 -3.61 -43.77 -58.81
C THR A 2 -4.13 -42.34 -58.76
N THR A 3 -4.26 -41.79 -57.55
CA THR A 3 -4.65 -40.39 -57.35
C THR A 3 -3.45 -39.49 -57.60
N ASP A 4 -3.49 -38.74 -58.70
CA ASP A 4 -2.47 -37.76 -59.07
C ASP A 4 -2.47 -36.56 -58.11
N TYR A 5 -1.66 -36.62 -57.06
CA TYR A 5 -1.44 -35.54 -56.08
C TYR A 5 -0.59 -34.37 -56.60
N LYS A 6 -0.43 -34.21 -57.93
CA LYS A 6 0.44 -33.17 -58.52
C LYS A 6 -0.28 -31.92 -59.02
N LYS A 7 -1.59 -31.75 -58.75
CA LYS A 7 -2.39 -30.65 -59.31
C LYS A 7 -2.69 -29.49 -58.33
N THR A 8 -2.05 -29.43 -57.16
CA THR A 8 -2.34 -28.41 -56.14
C THR A 8 -1.10 -27.65 -55.63
N LEU A 9 -0.13 -27.38 -56.49
CA LEU A 9 0.91 -26.36 -56.29
C LEU A 9 1.15 -25.77 -57.68
N THR A 10 0.56 -24.66 -58.12
CA THR A 10 0.78 -23.31 -57.61
C THR A 10 -0.36 -22.41 -58.11
N SER A 11 -1.28 -21.99 -57.26
CA SER A 11 -2.05 -20.76 -57.55
C SER A 11 -1.09 -19.61 -57.31
N SER A 12 -0.49 -19.08 -58.38
CA SER A 12 0.33 -17.88 -58.32
C SER A 12 -0.60 -16.70 -58.07
N ILE A 13 -0.71 -16.30 -56.80
CA ILE A 13 -1.49 -15.12 -56.40
C ILE A 13 -0.88 -13.90 -57.10
N SER A 14 -1.73 -13.08 -57.71
CA SER A 14 -1.30 -11.85 -58.39
C SER A 14 -0.68 -10.88 -57.36
N PRO A 15 0.36 -10.10 -57.71
CA PRO A 15 0.93 -9.10 -56.81
C PRO A 15 -0.13 -8.17 -56.20
N LYS A 16 -1.15 -7.77 -56.97
CA LYS A 16 -2.26 -6.95 -56.48
C LYS A 16 -3.14 -7.65 -55.45
N GLU A 17 -3.36 -8.95 -55.62
CA GLU A 17 -4.10 -9.77 -54.66
C GLU A 17 -3.30 -9.96 -53.37
N THR A 18 -1.96 -10.07 -53.47
CA THR A 18 -1.10 -10.10 -52.29
C THR A 18 -1.15 -8.78 -51.51
N GLU A 19 -1.12 -7.64 -52.19
CA GLU A 19 -1.23 -6.31 -51.58
C GLU A 19 -2.57 -6.15 -50.83
N HIS A 20 -3.69 -6.51 -51.47
CA HIS A 20 -5.00 -6.48 -50.82
C HIS A 20 -5.10 -7.43 -49.62
N LEU A 21 -4.49 -8.61 -49.70
CA LEU A 21 -4.49 -9.57 -48.61
C LEU A 21 -3.63 -9.07 -47.44
N ILE A 22 -2.49 -8.45 -47.72
CA ILE A 22 -1.64 -7.79 -46.72
C ILE A 22 -2.40 -6.64 -46.06
N GLU A 23 -3.06 -5.78 -46.83
CA GLU A 23 -3.82 -4.65 -46.32
C GLU A 23 -4.98 -5.11 -45.42
N ARG A 24 -5.70 -6.15 -45.83
CA ARG A 24 -6.77 -6.76 -45.04
C ARG A 24 -6.25 -7.39 -43.74
N LEU A 25 -5.14 -8.12 -43.79
CA LEU A 25 -4.54 -8.71 -42.58
C LEU A 25 -4.02 -7.63 -41.64
N TYR A 26 -3.45 -6.56 -42.19
CA TYR A 26 -2.93 -5.44 -41.43
C TYR A 26 -4.04 -4.68 -40.71
N THR A 27 -5.11 -4.32 -41.42
CA THR A 27 -6.28 -3.64 -40.83
C THR A 27 -6.93 -4.49 -39.73
N GLN A 28 -7.16 -5.78 -39.99
CA GLN A 28 -7.68 -6.71 -39.00
C GLN A 28 -6.76 -6.83 -37.76
N SER A 29 -5.44 -6.79 -37.96
CA SER A 29 -4.48 -6.84 -36.85
C SER A 29 -4.51 -5.57 -35.99
N ILE A 30 -4.70 -4.40 -36.60
CA ILE A 30 -4.82 -3.12 -35.90
C ILE A 30 -6.09 -3.11 -35.07
N GLU A 31 -7.22 -3.48 -35.67
CA GLU A 31 -8.51 -3.53 -34.97
C GLU A 31 -8.47 -4.47 -33.78
N ARG A 32 -7.87 -5.66 -33.95
CA ARG A 32 -7.70 -6.61 -32.85
C ARG A 32 -6.83 -6.05 -31.72
N LYS A 33 -5.71 -5.40 -32.05
CA LYS A 33 -4.85 -4.76 -31.06
C LYS A 33 -5.57 -3.64 -30.33
N LYS A 34 -6.32 -2.81 -31.05
CA LYS A 34 -7.11 -1.72 -30.47
C LYS A 34 -8.16 -2.24 -29.49
N ALA A 35 -8.88 -3.31 -29.85
CA ALA A 35 -9.86 -3.95 -28.97
C ALA A 35 -9.21 -4.52 -27.70
N ILE A 36 -8.06 -5.19 -27.82
CA ILE A 36 -7.31 -5.73 -26.67
C ILE A 36 -6.84 -4.60 -25.75
N LEU A 37 -6.34 -3.50 -26.30
CA LEU A 37 -5.90 -2.34 -25.53
C LEU A 37 -7.06 -1.72 -24.76
N GLU A 38 -8.18 -1.45 -25.43
CA GLU A 38 -9.36 -0.88 -24.80
C GLU A 38 -9.93 -1.78 -23.69
N GLU A 39 -9.95 -3.10 -23.91
CA GLU A 39 -10.32 -4.06 -22.87
C GLU A 39 -9.35 -4.03 -21.68
N SER A 40 -8.05 -3.96 -21.95
CA SER A 40 -7.03 -3.88 -20.89
C SER A 40 -7.11 -2.57 -20.11
N GLU A 41 -7.35 -1.44 -20.77
CA GLU A 41 -7.55 -0.14 -20.13
C GLU A 41 -8.77 -0.18 -19.23
N ARG A 42 -9.91 -0.72 -19.71
CA ARG A 42 -11.11 -0.87 -18.88
C ARG A 42 -10.90 -1.79 -17.68
N ARG A 43 -10.10 -2.85 -17.83
CA ARG A 43 -9.82 -3.83 -16.75
C ARG A 43 -8.87 -3.28 -15.69
N TYR A 44 -7.78 -2.61 -16.10
CA TYR A 44 -6.71 -2.21 -15.20
C TYR A 44 -6.80 -0.75 -14.75
N TYR A 45 -7.38 0.11 -15.58
CA TYR A 45 -7.50 1.54 -15.34
C TYR A 45 -8.95 1.99 -15.57
N PRO A 46 -9.92 1.49 -14.78
CA PRO A 46 -11.28 1.97 -14.87
C PRO A 46 -11.29 3.48 -14.60
N ILE A 47 -11.82 4.26 -15.54
CA ILE A 47 -12.01 5.69 -15.38
C ILE A 47 -13.15 5.87 -14.37
N VAL A 48 -12.80 6.00 -13.10
CA VAL A 48 -13.75 6.28 -12.03
C VAL A 48 -13.97 7.78 -11.97
N GLU A 49 -15.23 8.22 -11.92
CA GLU A 49 -15.54 9.63 -11.72
C GLU A 49 -14.98 10.12 -10.37
N PRO A 50 -14.44 11.35 -10.31
CA PRO A 50 -13.93 11.89 -9.06
C PRO A 50 -15.07 11.99 -8.04
N GLN A 51 -14.90 11.32 -6.89
CA GLN A 51 -15.86 11.41 -5.80
C GLN A 51 -15.89 12.83 -5.26
N LYS A 52 -16.99 13.55 -5.50
CA LYS A 52 -17.22 14.89 -4.94
C LYS A 52 -17.81 14.76 -3.55
N ILE A 53 -17.15 15.34 -2.56
CA ILE A 53 -17.69 15.48 -1.21
C ILE A 53 -18.73 16.61 -1.26
N SER A 54 -19.95 16.34 -0.81
CA SER A 54 -21.00 17.37 -0.67
C SER A 54 -20.53 18.47 0.30
N ALA A 55 -20.86 19.72 0.02
CA ALA A 55 -20.52 20.86 0.88
C ALA A 55 -20.95 20.64 2.35
N GLU A 56 -22.14 20.07 2.58
CA GLU A 56 -22.64 19.75 3.92
C GLU A 56 -21.75 18.77 4.69
N LYS A 57 -21.25 17.72 4.02
CA LYS A 57 -20.35 16.72 4.63
C LYS A 57 -19.00 17.34 4.97
N LEU A 58 -18.51 18.24 4.12
CA LEU A 58 -17.27 18.97 4.37
C LEU A 58 -17.44 19.90 5.58
N GLN A 59 -18.54 20.66 5.62
CA GLN A 59 -18.83 21.57 6.71
C GLN A 59 -18.98 20.86 8.06
N LYS A 60 -19.71 19.73 8.10
CA LYS A 60 -19.79 18.87 9.30
C LYS A 60 -18.43 18.35 9.75
N SER A 61 -17.51 18.09 8.81
CA SER A 61 -16.15 17.65 9.15
C SER A 61 -15.33 18.80 9.76
N ILE A 62 -15.47 20.01 9.22
CA ILE A 62 -14.80 21.21 9.76
C ILE A 62 -15.31 21.49 11.17
N GLU A 63 -16.63 21.53 11.36
CA GLU A 63 -17.26 21.77 12.66
C GLU A 63 -16.72 20.80 13.72
N ARG A 64 -16.72 19.49 13.43
CA ARG A 64 -16.15 18.49 14.35
C ARG A 64 -14.68 18.74 14.70
N GLN A 65 -13.87 19.14 13.72
CA GLN A 65 -12.46 19.42 13.95
C GLN A 65 -12.27 20.66 14.84
N VAL A 66 -13.05 21.71 14.58
CA VAL A 66 -13.03 22.94 15.38
C VAL A 66 -13.52 22.66 16.80
N ASP A 67 -14.63 21.95 16.97
CA ASP A 67 -15.18 21.61 18.29
C ASP A 67 -14.18 20.79 19.11
N HIS A 68 -13.52 19.82 18.48
CA HIS A 68 -12.49 19.02 19.13
C HIS A 68 -11.29 19.87 19.56
N GLU A 69 -10.83 20.76 18.69
CA GLU A 69 -9.71 21.65 18.97
C GLU A 69 -10.04 22.64 20.10
N MET A 70 -11.24 23.21 20.06
CA MET A 70 -11.75 24.10 21.11
C MET A 70 -11.89 23.39 22.45
N ALA A 71 -12.39 22.15 22.47
CA ALA A 71 -12.45 21.34 23.69
C ALA A 71 -11.06 21.07 24.27
N LEU A 72 -10.07 20.76 23.42
CA LEU A 72 -8.68 20.59 23.84
C LEU A 72 -8.08 21.90 24.38
N ARG A 73 -8.35 23.04 23.75
CA ARG A 73 -7.91 24.35 24.26
C ARG A 73 -8.52 24.66 25.62
N GLN A 74 -9.83 24.42 25.78
CA GLN A 74 -10.52 24.62 27.06
C GLN A 74 -9.94 23.73 28.15
N ALA A 75 -9.71 22.44 27.86
CA ALA A 75 -9.10 21.53 28.81
C ALA A 75 -7.69 21.99 29.22
N ARG A 76 -6.87 22.44 28.26
CA ARG A 76 -5.54 23.00 28.57
C ARG A 76 -5.61 24.28 29.40
N ALA A 77 -6.55 25.18 29.09
CA ALA A 77 -6.76 26.40 29.86
C ALA A 77 -7.17 26.07 31.29
N GLN A 78 -8.11 25.14 31.48
CA GLN A 78 -8.52 24.68 32.81
C GLN A 78 -7.37 24.02 33.59
N GLN A 79 -6.54 23.21 32.92
CA GLN A 79 -5.34 22.62 33.54
C GLN A 79 -4.31 23.68 33.91
N ALA A 80 -4.09 24.68 33.05
CA ALA A 80 -3.19 25.79 33.32
C ALA A 80 -3.68 26.61 34.52
N ASP A 81 -4.96 26.98 34.54
CA ASP A 81 -5.58 27.69 35.66
C ASP A 81 -5.51 26.87 36.96
N ALA A 82 -5.77 25.57 36.90
CA ALA A 82 -5.63 24.67 38.04
C ALA A 82 -4.18 24.56 38.52
N SER A 83 -3.20 24.58 37.61
CA SER A 83 -1.77 24.55 37.96
C SER A 83 -1.26 25.87 38.55
N LEU A 84 -1.80 27.01 38.10
CA LEU A 84 -1.43 28.34 38.55
C LEU A 84 -2.08 28.70 39.89
N TYR A 85 -3.35 28.32 40.08
CA TYR A 85 -4.12 28.71 41.28
C TYR A 85 -4.35 27.58 42.28
N GLY A 86 -4.17 26.31 41.90
CA GLY A 86 -4.25 25.16 42.80
C GLY A 86 -5.47 25.12 43.73
N SER A 87 -5.40 24.34 44.81
CA SER A 87 -6.41 24.34 45.89
C SER A 87 -6.39 25.63 46.73
N HIS A 88 -5.52 26.59 46.39
CA HIS A 88 -5.37 27.86 47.07
C HIS A 88 -6.05 28.98 46.29
N ARG A 89 -7.37 28.85 46.07
CA ARG A 89 -8.23 30.01 45.78
C ARG A 89 -8.21 30.94 47.00
N GLY A 90 -7.21 31.81 47.09
CA GLY A 90 -7.17 32.90 48.06
C GLY A 90 -5.82 33.29 48.65
N ALA A 91 -4.69 32.69 48.29
CA ALA A 91 -3.44 32.94 49.03
C ALA A 91 -2.17 33.12 48.19
N THR A 92 -2.18 34.01 47.19
CA THR A 92 -0.94 34.64 46.70
C THR A 92 -1.19 36.09 46.30
N ALA A 93 -1.57 36.89 47.30
CA ALA A 93 -1.24 38.31 47.27
C ALA A 93 0.28 38.44 47.19
N THR A 94 0.78 38.96 46.05
CA THR A 94 2.01 39.77 45.96
C THR A 94 3.17 39.36 46.89
N ARG A 95 3.60 38.09 46.86
CA ARG A 95 4.88 37.73 47.47
C ARG A 95 5.98 38.04 46.48
N THR A 96 6.84 38.99 46.83
CA THR A 96 8.14 39.17 46.18
C THR A 96 8.94 37.87 46.37
N LEU A 97 9.19 37.16 45.28
CA LEU A 97 10.03 35.96 45.26
C LEU A 97 11.42 36.31 45.78
N THR A 98 11.94 35.51 46.70
CA THR A 98 13.33 35.64 47.14
C THR A 98 14.28 35.14 46.04
N THR A 99 15.55 35.55 46.07
CA THR A 99 16.55 35.09 45.08
C THR A 99 16.71 33.56 45.08
N ASP A 100 16.53 32.93 46.23
CA ASP A 100 16.65 31.48 46.40
C ASP A 100 15.43 30.74 45.80
N ASP A 101 14.24 31.33 45.91
CA ASP A 101 13.03 30.82 45.25
C ASP A 101 13.16 30.89 43.72
N ILE A 102 13.77 31.95 43.21
CA ILE A 102 14.04 32.14 41.78
C ILE A 102 15.05 31.08 41.31
N ALA A 103 16.17 30.90 42.03
CA ALA A 103 17.18 29.91 41.68
C ALA A 103 16.59 28.48 41.66
N SER A 104 15.78 28.14 42.66
CA SER A 104 15.11 26.84 42.74
C SER A 104 14.12 26.63 41.60
N SER A 105 13.37 27.67 41.24
CA SER A 105 12.42 27.63 40.12
C SER A 105 13.12 27.46 38.78
N VAL A 106 14.24 28.15 38.57
CA VAL A 106 15.06 28.04 37.35
C VAL A 106 15.65 26.63 37.23
N SER A 107 16.21 26.08 38.31
CA SER A 107 16.72 24.70 38.31
C SER A 107 15.64 23.70 37.94
N ARG A 108 14.46 23.80 38.58
CA ARG A 108 13.34 22.89 38.30
C ARG A 108 12.88 22.97 36.84
N LEU A 109 12.76 24.18 36.28
CA LEU A 109 12.38 24.37 34.88
C LEU A 109 13.43 23.82 33.92
N TYR A 110 14.70 23.99 34.24
CA TYR A 110 15.81 23.44 33.47
C TYR A 110 15.75 21.91 33.45
N ASP A 111 15.62 21.27 34.60
CA ASP A 111 15.53 19.81 34.72
C ASP A 111 14.32 19.26 33.97
N GLN A 112 13.15 19.88 34.15
CA GLN A 112 11.93 19.51 33.43
C GLN A 112 12.08 19.65 31.90
N SER A 113 12.83 20.67 31.44
CA SER A 113 13.11 20.87 30.02
C SER A 113 14.03 19.77 29.45
N LEU A 114 15.01 19.31 30.24
CA LEU A 114 15.89 18.21 29.87
C LEU A 114 15.13 16.89 29.79
N GLU A 115 14.26 16.60 30.77
CA GLU A 115 13.41 15.41 30.75
C GLU A 115 12.52 15.36 29.51
N LYS A 116 11.85 16.48 29.21
CA LYS A 116 11.00 16.59 28.01
C LYS A 116 11.80 16.41 26.72
N ARG A 117 12.99 16.99 26.63
CA ARG A 117 13.89 16.81 25.48
C ARG A 117 14.29 15.35 25.34
N ASN A 118 14.67 14.68 26.43
CA ASN A 118 15.10 13.28 26.42
C ASN A 118 13.94 12.35 26.03
N ALA A 119 12.74 12.58 26.56
CA ALA A 119 11.54 11.83 26.18
C ALA A 119 11.22 11.98 24.68
N ASN A 120 11.24 13.21 24.16
CA ASN A 120 11.02 13.48 22.74
C ASN A 120 12.09 12.83 21.85
N MET A 121 13.35 12.82 22.29
CA MET A 121 14.46 12.16 21.59
C MET A 121 14.27 10.65 21.53
N ALA A 122 13.89 10.02 22.66
CA ALA A 122 13.62 8.58 22.70
C ALA A 122 12.43 8.21 21.82
N GLU A 123 11.36 9.01 21.84
CA GLU A 123 10.19 8.80 20.99
C GLU A 123 10.55 8.96 19.50
N SER A 124 11.30 10.00 19.14
CA SER A 124 11.83 10.21 17.78
C SER A 124 12.69 9.03 17.33
N GLN A 125 13.59 8.54 18.18
CA GLN A 125 14.41 7.37 17.88
C GLN A 125 13.55 6.14 17.63
N SER A 126 12.54 5.87 18.46
CA SER A 126 11.65 4.73 18.24
C SER A 126 10.84 4.84 16.94
N ARG A 127 10.47 6.06 16.53
CA ARG A 127 9.68 6.31 15.32
C ARG A 127 10.50 6.26 14.04
N TYR A 128 11.74 6.74 14.09
CA TYR A 128 12.55 7.00 12.90
C TYR A 128 13.82 6.16 12.81
N MET A 129 14.25 5.48 13.88
CA MET A 129 15.32 4.49 13.74
C MET A 129 14.77 3.27 13.02
N PHE A 130 15.50 2.86 11.99
CA PHE A 130 15.23 1.62 11.27
C PHE A 130 15.51 0.43 12.20
N HIS A 131 14.46 -0.29 12.59
CA HIS A 131 14.56 -1.56 13.28
C HIS A 131 14.43 -2.66 12.23
N PRO A 132 15.53 -3.26 11.75
CA PRO A 132 15.43 -4.35 10.80
C PRO A 132 14.57 -5.46 11.41
N PRO A 133 13.61 -6.03 10.66
CA PRO A 133 12.84 -7.14 11.16
C PRO A 133 13.81 -8.25 11.57
N GLU A 134 13.59 -8.84 12.73
CA GLU A 134 14.41 -9.97 13.19
C GLU A 134 14.47 -11.01 12.07
N SER A 135 15.70 -11.34 11.64
CA SER A 135 15.90 -12.31 10.59
C SER A 135 15.34 -13.65 11.06
N LYS A 136 14.18 -14.03 10.53
CA LYS A 136 13.61 -15.35 10.74
C LYS A 136 14.58 -16.35 10.10
N LYS A 137 15.44 -16.93 10.92
CA LYS A 137 16.30 -18.03 10.50
C LYS A 137 15.38 -19.20 10.13
N ILE A 138 15.23 -19.43 8.83
CA ILE A 138 14.48 -20.57 8.30
C ILE A 138 15.08 -21.83 8.92
N SER A 139 14.23 -22.69 9.49
CA SER A 139 14.71 -23.89 10.14
C SER A 139 15.30 -24.85 9.11
N LYS A 140 16.32 -25.63 9.48
CA LYS A 140 16.94 -26.61 8.57
C LYS A 140 15.90 -27.55 7.93
N LYS A 141 14.87 -27.93 8.70
CA LYS A 141 13.76 -28.77 8.23
C LYS A 141 12.95 -28.13 7.10
N GLU A 142 12.71 -26.82 7.15
CA GLU A 142 11.99 -26.10 6.09
C GLU A 142 12.83 -25.99 4.82
N ILE A 143 14.14 -25.80 4.96
CA ILE A 143 15.10 -25.80 3.84
C ILE A 143 15.09 -27.18 3.16
N ASP A 144 15.21 -28.25 3.94
CA ASP A 144 15.21 -29.63 3.43
C ASP A 144 13.89 -29.96 2.73
N ASN A 145 12.76 -29.54 3.28
CA ASN A 145 11.44 -29.70 2.66
C ASN A 145 11.34 -28.95 1.33
N HIS A 146 11.87 -27.72 1.25
CA HIS A 146 11.82 -26.95 0.01
C HIS A 146 12.70 -27.58 -1.08
N ILE A 147 13.90 -28.05 -0.72
CA ILE A 147 14.79 -28.77 -1.62
C ILE A 147 14.11 -30.06 -2.13
N ASN A 148 13.42 -30.79 -1.25
CA ASN A 148 12.69 -32.01 -1.62
C ASN A 148 11.50 -31.77 -2.56
N VAL A 149 10.88 -30.57 -2.53
CA VAL A 149 9.84 -30.18 -3.48
C VAL A 149 10.46 -29.80 -4.83
N LEU A 150 11.59 -29.11 -4.82
CA LEU A 150 12.30 -28.69 -6.04
C LEU A 150 13.03 -29.82 -6.75
N SER A 151 13.46 -30.85 -6.02
CA SER A 151 14.17 -32.01 -6.56
C SER A 151 13.27 -33.01 -7.28
N LYS A 152 11.94 -32.91 -7.11
CA LYS A 152 10.98 -33.75 -7.84
C LYS A 152 10.79 -33.21 -9.27
N PRO A 153 10.92 -34.06 -10.31
CA PRO A 153 10.69 -33.65 -11.67
C PRO A 153 9.22 -33.21 -11.85
N ARG A 154 9.00 -32.01 -12.40
CA ARG A 154 7.65 -31.46 -12.66
C ARG A 154 6.88 -32.21 -13.75
N LYS A 155 7.57 -33.02 -14.55
CA LYS A 155 6.97 -33.87 -15.57
C LYS A 155 6.80 -35.26 -14.98
N THR A 156 5.57 -35.64 -14.69
CA THR A 156 5.20 -37.02 -14.42
C THR A 156 4.99 -37.74 -15.75
N GLU A 157 5.72 -38.82 -15.98
CA GLU A 157 5.42 -39.72 -17.10
C GLU A 157 4.16 -40.50 -16.70
N TYR A 158 3.05 -40.24 -17.40
CA TYR A 158 1.81 -40.98 -17.19
C TYR A 158 1.86 -42.29 -17.96
N THR A 159 1.47 -43.38 -17.30
CA THR A 159 1.26 -44.66 -17.97
C THR A 159 -0.02 -44.61 -18.82
N ILE A 160 -0.08 -45.41 -19.89
CA ILE A 160 -1.23 -45.45 -20.82
C ILE A 160 -2.55 -45.71 -20.07
N ASP A 161 -2.51 -46.54 -19.03
CA ASP A 161 -3.68 -46.85 -18.19
C ASP A 161 -4.17 -45.65 -17.37
N GLU A 162 -3.26 -44.81 -16.88
CA GLU A 162 -3.60 -43.57 -16.17
C GLU A 162 -4.18 -42.53 -17.12
N ILE A 163 -3.63 -42.45 -18.34
CA ILE A 163 -4.16 -41.59 -19.41
C ILE A 163 -5.58 -42.04 -19.76
N ASN A 164 -5.79 -43.34 -19.98
CA ASN A 164 -7.12 -43.88 -20.28
C ASN A 164 -8.13 -43.61 -19.17
N ARG A 165 -7.70 -43.67 -17.90
CA ARG A 165 -8.53 -43.33 -16.74
C ARG A 165 -8.88 -41.84 -16.67
N ILE A 166 -7.95 -40.94 -17.02
CA ILE A 166 -8.18 -39.49 -17.07
C ILE A 166 -9.15 -39.12 -18.20
N TYR A 167 -9.04 -39.78 -19.35
CA TYR A 167 -9.86 -39.49 -20.54
C TYR A 167 -11.16 -40.30 -20.61
N GLY A 168 -11.46 -41.12 -19.60
CA GLY A 168 -12.68 -41.93 -19.58
C GLY A 168 -12.75 -42.93 -20.75
N LEU A 169 -11.59 -43.35 -21.25
CA LEU A 169 -11.44 -44.38 -22.28
C LEU A 169 -11.36 -45.75 -21.60
N MET A 170 -12.43 -46.13 -20.91
CA MET A 170 -12.79 -47.49 -20.51
C MET A 170 -14.31 -47.64 -20.52
#